data_AF-F3L2R9-F1
#
_entry.id   AF-F3L2R9-F1
#
_cell.length_a   1.000
_cell.length_b   1.000
_cell.length_c   1.000
_cell.angle_alpha   90.00
_cell.angle_beta   90.00
_cell.angle_gamma   90.00
#
_symmetry.space_group_name_H-M   'P 1'
#
loop_
_entity.id
_entity.type
_entity.pdbx_description
1 polymer ?
#
loop_
_entity_poly.entity_id
_entity_poly.type
_entity_poly.pdbx_seq_one_letter_code
_entity_poly.pdbx_strand_id
1 'polypeptide(L)'
;MSITTIEGLTTDVGTKHPVQQAWLDLDVAQCGYCQAGQIMNASSLLANNPNPTDQDIDNAMQGNLCRCGTYVRIREAVKLAATQMKTEA
;
A
#
# COMPACT_ATOMS: atom_id res chain seq x y z
N MET A 1 17.53 13.41 -7.71
CA MET A 1 17.04 12.23 -6.97
C MET A 1 16.12 12.74 -5.88
N SER A 2 14.85 12.35 -5.90
CA SER A 2 13.87 12.67 -4.85
C SER A 2 13.64 11.41 -4.01
N ILE A 3 13.54 11.56 -2.70
CA ILE A 3 13.31 10.45 -1.77
C ILE A 3 12.06 10.76 -0.96
N THR A 4 11.11 9.83 -0.96
CA THR A 4 9.88 9.90 -0.17
C THR A 4 9.85 8.73 0.80
N THR A 5 9.56 9.01 2.08
CA THR A 5 9.35 8.01 3.12
C THR A 5 7.87 7.93 3.48
N ILE A 6 7.50 7.04 4.41
CA ILE A 6 6.10 6.84 4.83
C ILE A 6 5.47 8.12 5.39
N GLU A 7 6.25 8.94 6.08
CA GLU A 7 5.82 10.23 6.65
C GLU A 7 5.50 11.26 5.57
N GLY A 8 6.17 11.17 4.41
CA GLY A 8 5.97 12.07 3.28
C GLY A 8 4.96 11.58 2.25
N LEU A 9 4.31 10.42 2.48
CA LEU A 9 3.35 9.85 1.52
C LEU A 9 2.02 10.61 1.51
N THR A 10 1.63 11.20 2.65
CA THR A 10 0.51 12.14 2.72
C THR A 10 1.02 13.56 2.49
N THR A 11 0.43 14.29 1.54
CA THR A 11 0.83 15.65 1.20
C THR A 11 0.06 16.73 1.97
N ASP A 12 -1.18 16.45 2.37
CA ASP A 12 -2.05 17.42 3.03
C ASP A 12 -2.41 16.99 4.46
N VAL A 13 -2.40 17.95 5.38
CA VAL A 13 -2.75 17.69 6.78
C VAL A 13 -4.21 17.24 6.89
N GLY A 14 -4.43 16.08 7.49
CA GLY A 14 -5.77 15.51 7.69
C GLY A 14 -6.25 14.59 6.58
N THR A 15 -5.49 14.44 5.49
CA THR A 15 -5.78 13.43 4.45
C THR A 15 -4.95 12.17 4.67
N LYS A 16 -5.22 11.15 3.87
CA LYS A 16 -4.41 9.94 3.79
C LYS A 16 -4.24 9.58 2.33
N HIS A 17 -3.08 9.06 1.97
CA HIS A 17 -2.93 8.42 0.67
C HIS A 17 -3.91 7.23 0.56
N PRO A 18 -4.52 6.95 -0.60
CA PRO A 18 -5.48 5.83 -0.74
C PRO A 18 -4.96 4.48 -0.24
N VAL A 19 -3.66 4.20 -0.45
CA VAL A 19 -3.00 3.01 0.14
C VAL A 19 -3.04 3.00 1.67
N GLN A 20 -2.77 4.14 2.33
CA GLN A 20 -2.84 4.23 3.79
C GLN A 20 -4.28 4.09 4.28
N GLN A 21 -5.26 4.64 3.55
CA GLN A 21 -6.67 4.50 3.89
C GLN A 21 -7.13 3.03 3.77
N ALA A 22 -6.81 2.36 2.66
CA ALA A 22 -7.11 0.95 2.48
C ALA A 22 -6.47 0.04 3.55
N TRP A 23 -5.26 0.39 4.02
CA TRP A 23 -4.61 -0.30 5.13
C TRP A 23 -5.40 -0.23 6.44
N LEU A 24 -6.05 0.91 6.70
CA LEU A 24 -6.90 1.13 7.86
C LEU A 24 -8.26 0.43 7.68
N ASP A 25 -8.88 0.59 6.52
CA ASP A 25 -10.20 0.03 6.22
C ASP A 25 -10.22 -1.51 6.36
N LEU A 26 -9.11 -2.16 6.00
CA LEU A 26 -8.98 -3.63 6.03
C LEU A 26 -8.20 -4.18 7.23
N ASP A 27 -7.87 -3.34 8.22
CA ASP A 27 -7.13 -3.74 9.42
C ASP A 27 -5.90 -4.60 9.09
N VAL A 28 -5.06 -4.10 8.18
CA VAL A 28 -3.94 -4.88 7.62
C VAL A 28 -2.81 -5.04 8.64
N ALA A 29 -2.61 -4.01 9.46
CA ALA A 29 -1.52 -3.95 10.41
C ALA A 29 -1.81 -4.80 11.66
N GLN A 30 -0.90 -5.71 11.99
CA GLN A 30 -0.85 -6.33 13.32
C GLN A 30 0.23 -5.64 14.16
N CYS A 31 1.47 -6.15 14.16
CA CYS A 31 2.58 -5.54 14.91
C CYS A 31 3.05 -4.18 14.33
N GLY A 32 2.59 -3.80 13.14
CA GLY A 32 2.95 -2.53 12.48
C GLY A 32 4.34 -2.47 11.85
N TYR A 33 5.29 -3.31 12.28
CA TYR A 33 6.71 -3.14 11.95
C TYR A 33 7.03 -3.13 10.44
N CYS A 34 6.48 -4.07 9.68
CA CYS A 34 6.72 -4.15 8.24
C CYS A 34 5.86 -3.18 7.41
N GLN A 35 4.88 -2.49 8.04
CA GLN A 35 3.80 -1.85 7.29
C GLN A 35 4.25 -0.60 6.54
N ALA A 36 5.23 0.14 7.06
CA ALA A 36 5.81 1.28 6.34
C ALA A 36 6.41 0.85 4.99
N GLY A 37 7.21 -0.23 4.97
CA GLY A 37 7.80 -0.77 3.73
C GLY A 37 6.74 -1.31 2.77
N GLN A 38 5.74 -2.03 3.29
CA GLN A 38 4.63 -2.54 2.48
C GLN A 38 3.82 -1.43 1.81
N ILE A 39 3.46 -0.38 2.57
CA ILE A 39 2.72 0.77 2.05
C ILE A 39 3.53 1.49 0.98
N MET A 40 4.83 1.73 1.20
CA MET A 40 5.66 2.41 0.20
C MET A 40 5.83 1.60 -1.09
N ASN A 41 6.01 0.27 -1.01
CA ASN A 41 6.03 -0.57 -2.21
C ASN A 41 4.67 -0.60 -2.92
N ALA A 42 3.57 -0.65 -2.18
CA ALA A 42 2.23 -0.63 -2.75
C ALA A 42 1.96 0.69 -3.49
N SER A 43 2.31 1.82 -2.87
CA SER A 43 2.21 3.13 -3.52
C SER A 43 3.06 3.21 -4.80
N SER A 44 4.29 2.68 -4.78
CA SER A 44 5.16 2.64 -5.96
C SER A 44 4.61 1.74 -7.07
N LEU A 45 4.07 0.56 -6.71
CA LEU A 45 3.40 -0.33 -7.65
C LEU A 45 2.23 0.37 -8.33
N LEU A 46 1.31 0.95 -7.55
CA LEU A 46 0.08 1.56 -8.07
C LEU A 46 0.32 2.82 -8.88
N ALA A 47 1.38 3.56 -8.60
CA ALA A 47 1.81 4.69 -9.44
C ALA A 47 2.23 4.24 -10.86
N ASN A 48 2.78 3.03 -11.01
CA ASN A 48 3.24 2.49 -12.29
C ASN A 48 2.23 1.55 -12.96
N ASN A 49 1.43 0.85 -12.17
CA ASN A 49 0.41 -0.09 -12.60
C ASN A 49 -0.89 0.15 -11.80
N PRO A 50 -1.80 1.00 -12.30
CA PRO A 50 -3.05 1.33 -11.61
C PRO A 50 -4.07 0.18 -11.54
N ASN A 51 -3.78 -0.97 -12.18
CA ASN A 51 -4.70 -2.10 -12.22
C ASN A 51 -3.95 -3.44 -12.08
N PRO A 52 -3.22 -3.63 -10.96
CA PRO A 52 -2.31 -4.76 -10.82
C PRO A 52 -3.10 -6.08 -10.67
N THR A 53 -2.56 -7.13 -11.27
CA THR A 53 -3.02 -8.49 -11.01
C THR A 53 -2.53 -8.98 -9.66
N ASP A 54 -3.09 -10.09 -9.18
CA ASP A 54 -2.60 -10.76 -7.97
C ASP A 54 -1.10 -11.10 -8.03
N GLN A 55 -0.64 -11.55 -9.20
CA GLN A 55 0.77 -11.89 -9.41
C GLN A 55 1.67 -10.65 -9.38
N ASP A 56 1.20 -9.52 -9.92
CA ASP A 56 1.95 -8.25 -9.87
C ASP A 56 2.12 -7.79 -8.41
N ILE A 57 1.07 -7.91 -7.61
CA ILE A 57 1.11 -7.57 -6.18
C ILE A 57 2.09 -8.47 -5.46
N ASP A 58 1.99 -9.79 -5.65
CA ASP A 58 2.89 -10.75 -5.00
C ASP A 58 4.34 -10.45 -5.35
N ASN A 59 4.64 -10.23 -6.64
CA ASN A 59 5.97 -9.89 -7.12
C ASN A 59 6.51 -8.58 -6.52
N ALA A 60 5.68 -7.54 -6.45
CA ALA A 60 6.07 -6.26 -5.87
C ALA A 60 6.32 -6.34 -4.35
N MET A 61 5.65 -7.25 -3.64
CA MET A 61 5.77 -7.38 -2.20
C MET A 61 6.81 -8.41 -1.73
N GLN A 62 7.45 -9.18 -2.61
CA GLN A 62 8.40 -10.24 -2.23
C GLN A 62 9.55 -9.74 -1.33
N GLY A 63 9.98 -8.49 -1.51
CA GLY A 63 11.04 -7.86 -0.72
C GLY A 63 10.62 -7.41 0.68
N ASN A 64 9.32 -7.40 1.00
CA ASN A 64 8.79 -6.96 2.28
C ASN A 64 8.23 -8.14 3.09
N LEU A 65 9.01 -8.63 4.04
CA LEU A 65 8.63 -9.76 4.88
C LEU A 65 7.68 -9.33 6.00
N CYS A 66 6.58 -10.07 6.16
CA CYS A 66 5.61 -9.92 7.24
C CYS A 66 5.59 -11.17 8.13
N ARG A 67 6.04 -11.04 9.39
CA ARG A 67 6.02 -12.17 10.33
C ARG A 67 4.65 -12.44 10.95
N CYS A 68 3.79 -11.43 10.97
CA CYS A 68 2.38 -11.55 11.36
C CYS A 68 1.53 -12.32 10.33
N GLY A 69 2.04 -12.52 9.11
CA GLY A 69 1.36 -13.29 8.07
C GLY A 69 0.17 -12.58 7.43
N THR A 70 0.14 -11.25 7.36
CA THR A 70 -1.01 -10.49 6.84
C THR A 70 -1.03 -10.32 5.31
N TYR A 71 -0.29 -11.15 4.56
CA TYR A 71 -0.14 -11.01 3.10
C TYR A 71 -1.45 -11.00 2.31
N VAL A 72 -2.45 -11.78 2.73
CA VAL A 72 -3.78 -11.78 2.10
C VAL A 72 -4.45 -10.41 2.25
N ARG A 73 -4.43 -9.84 3.46
CA ARG A 73 -4.97 -8.49 3.72
C ARG A 73 -4.19 -7.40 2.98
N ILE A 74 -2.86 -7.53 2.90
CA ILE A 74 -2.00 -6.62 2.12
C ILE A 74 -2.44 -6.60 0.66
N ARG A 75 -2.67 -7.77 0.06
CA ARG A 75 -3.14 -7.90 -1.32
C ARG A 75 -4.52 -7.29 -1.53
N GLU A 76 -5.45 -7.55 -0.62
CA GLU A 76 -6.79 -6.95 -0.64
C GLU A 76 -6.72 -5.42 -0.54
N ALA A 77 -5.85 -4.89 0.33
CA ALA A 77 -5.67 -3.45 0.50
C ALA A 77 -5.06 -2.77 -0.73
N VAL A 78 -4.12 -3.43 -1.42
CA VAL A 78 -3.56 -2.91 -2.68
C VAL A 78 -4.66 -2.82 -3.75
N LYS A 79 -5.51 -3.84 -3.87
CA LYS A 79 -6.64 -3.85 -4.82
C LYS A 79 -7.69 -2.78 -4.49
N LEU A 80 -8.01 -2.61 -3.21
CA LEU A 80 -8.92 -1.58 -2.74
C LEU A 80 -8.36 -0.18 -3.06
N ALA A 81 -7.10 0.07 -2.72
CA ALA A 81 -6.43 1.33 -3.03
C ALA A 81 -6.40 1.61 -4.54
N ALA A 82 -6.15 0.60 -5.38
CA ALA A 82 -6.19 0.75 -6.84
C ALA A 82 -7.57 1.20 -7.34
N THR A 83 -8.64 0.77 -6.67
CA THR A 83 -10.02 1.17 -6.99
C THR A 83 -10.31 2.60 -6.52
N GLN A 84 -9.90 2.93 -5.30
CA GLN A 84 -10.04 4.28 -4.72
C GLN A 84 -9.30 5.33 -5.57
N MET A 85 -8.06 5.05 -5.97
CA MET A 85 -7.23 5.95 -6.80
C MET A 85 -7.84 6.25 -8.19
N LYS A 86 -8.68 5.35 -8.73
CA LYS A 86 -9.39 5.61 -10.00
C LYS A 86 -10.66 6.44 -9.82
N THR A 87 -11.25 6.42 -8.62
CA THR A 87 -12.51 7.13 -8.34
C THR A 87 -12.25 8.60 -8.01
N GLU A 88 -11.03 8.94 -7.61
CA GLU A 88 -10.57 10.30 -7.28
C GLU A 88 -9.85 11.01 -8.45
N ALA A 89 -9.70 10.35 -9.60
CA ALA A 89 -9.11 10.89 -10.83
C ALA A 89 -10.17 11.46 -11.78
#